data_AF-A0A2G5TDN4-F1
#
_entry.id   AF-A0A2G5TDN4-F1
#
_cell.length_a   1.000
_cell.length_b   1.000
_cell.length_c   1.000
_cell.angle_alpha   90.00
_cell.angle_beta   90.00
_cell.angle_gamma   90.00
#
_symmetry.space_group_name_H-M   'P 1'
#
loop_
_entity.id
_entity.type
_entity.pdbx_description
1 polymer ?
#
loop_
_entity_poly.entity_id
_entity_poly.type
_entity_poly.pdbx_seq_one_letter_code
_entity_poly.pdbx_strand_id
1 'polypeptide(L)'
;MCVGDSNAKRAMVYRARKIKEPEDLELDSGGKIEGKWAVTLDNQKFLQFDGQSSSGHRFLIFASSYCLQILAQSTIVFMDGTFDSVPNGYCQLFTLHVYLSDIVVRPVVYALLPDKMTTTYEDLFVELQKLPELQSWNPLLVICDFETAIKTAVENKLSNAEILGCLFHLCQAWRRHAEKLKLYNEFRVGSIQQFWRLLRVLPFIEPTKIPHYFSVILATVQTPQQQSYFDFVAYLHKFYVRGSPTKPPRFPPQQWSCSTRIVNSIHRTSNICETWHKCLNEVTRKSRGLGKTKMTDLVSKLQSEDEHTSQDADELSRNPNFKVNKSRHVKNVLKDRRLKKAVENTPTPPGVPLDDLPLLQSFIYATQ
;
A
#
# COMPACT_ATOMS: atom_id res chain seq x y z
N MET A 1 52.02 1.26 26.09
CA MET A 1 51.43 0.85 24.80
C MET A 1 50.32 -0.15 25.08
N CYS A 2 49.06 0.30 25.06
CA CYS A 2 47.91 -0.52 25.43
C CYS A 2 47.58 -1.52 24.31
N VAL A 3 47.58 -2.79 24.68
CA VAL A 3 47.17 -3.94 23.88
C VAL A 3 45.66 -3.87 23.70
N GLY A 4 45.21 -3.41 22.54
CA GLY A 4 43.80 -3.25 22.25
C GLY A 4 43.48 -3.46 20.78
N ASP A 5 43.90 -4.56 20.16
CA ASP A 5 43.56 -4.74 18.73
C ASP A 5 43.64 -6.16 18.14
N SER A 6 43.50 -7.21 18.97
CA SER A 6 43.44 -8.59 18.48
C SER A 6 42.06 -9.22 18.74
N ASN A 7 41.55 -9.07 19.97
CA ASN A 7 40.26 -9.65 20.35
C ASN A 7 39.06 -8.92 19.74
N ALA A 8 39.12 -7.59 19.54
CA ALA A 8 38.06 -6.84 18.88
C ALA A 8 38.00 -7.14 17.36
N LYS A 9 39.17 -7.26 16.71
CA LYS A 9 39.27 -7.70 15.31
C LYS A 9 38.85 -9.16 15.13
N ARG A 10 39.23 -10.06 16.05
CA ARG A 10 38.75 -11.45 16.06
C ARG A 10 37.26 -11.53 16.33
N ALA A 11 36.69 -10.76 17.24
CA ALA A 11 35.24 -10.72 17.48
C ALA A 11 34.46 -10.14 16.28
N MET A 12 35.02 -9.15 15.58
CA MET A 12 34.46 -8.66 14.30
C MET A 12 34.56 -9.71 13.19
N VAL A 13 35.69 -10.41 13.07
CA VAL A 13 35.87 -11.50 12.10
C VAL A 13 34.99 -12.71 12.46
N TYR A 14 34.77 -13.00 13.74
CA TYR A 14 33.89 -14.05 14.25
C TYR A 14 32.41 -13.69 14.07
N ARG A 15 32.04 -12.40 14.21
CA ARG A 15 30.71 -11.88 13.86
C ARG A 15 30.49 -11.84 12.34
N ALA A 16 31.53 -11.55 11.55
CA ALA A 16 31.48 -11.58 10.08
C ALA A 16 31.54 -13.00 9.52
N ARG A 17 32.11 -13.95 10.27
CA ARG A 17 32.13 -15.39 10.02
C ARG A 17 31.21 -16.13 11.00
N LYS A 18 29.96 -15.69 11.16
CA LYS A 18 28.93 -16.67 11.52
C LYS A 18 28.92 -17.64 10.33
N ILE A 19 29.58 -18.79 10.48
CA ILE A 19 29.50 -19.87 9.50
C ILE A 19 28.00 -20.10 9.36
N LYS A 20 27.46 -19.75 8.19
CA LYS A 20 26.05 -20.02 7.92
C LYS A 20 25.88 -21.51 8.04
N GLU A 21 24.91 -21.90 8.85
CA GLU A 21 24.56 -23.31 8.97
C GLU A 21 24.20 -23.83 7.57
N PRO A 22 24.48 -25.11 7.26
CA PRO A 22 24.15 -25.67 5.94
C PRO A 22 22.70 -25.38 5.53
N GLU A 23 21.77 -25.44 6.48
CA GLU A 23 20.35 -25.10 6.32
C GLU A 23 20.13 -23.65 5.87
N ASP A 24 20.90 -22.70 6.40
CA ASP A 24 20.82 -21.28 6.03
C ASP A 24 21.30 -21.05 4.58
N LEU A 25 22.31 -21.81 4.15
CA LEU A 25 22.86 -21.75 2.78
C LEU A 25 21.92 -22.41 1.76
N GLU A 26 21.34 -23.53 2.13
CA GLU A 26 20.33 -24.23 1.34
C GLU A 26 19.11 -23.34 1.12
N LEU A 27 18.62 -22.70 2.19
CA LEU A 27 17.49 -21.80 2.10
C LEU A 27 17.76 -20.59 1.20
N ASP A 28 18.93 -19.97 1.35
CA ASP A 28 19.35 -18.84 0.50
C ASP A 28 19.51 -19.23 -0.98
N SER A 29 19.68 -20.53 -1.26
CA SER A 29 19.76 -21.09 -2.61
C SER A 29 18.40 -21.51 -3.17
N GLY A 30 17.31 -21.27 -2.45
CA GLY A 30 15.94 -21.61 -2.86
C GLY A 30 15.45 -22.97 -2.35
N GLY A 31 16.08 -23.53 -1.32
CA GLY A 31 15.65 -24.75 -0.64
C GLY A 31 14.30 -24.62 0.07
N LYS A 32 13.90 -25.69 0.77
CA LYS A 32 12.65 -25.73 1.54
C LYS A 32 12.70 -24.79 2.75
N ILE A 33 11.55 -24.29 3.17
CA ILE A 33 11.41 -23.52 4.40
C ILE A 33 11.07 -24.49 5.53
N GLU A 34 12.02 -24.78 6.42
CA GLU A 34 11.86 -25.76 7.49
C GLU A 34 12.50 -25.28 8.81
N GLY A 35 12.24 -26.01 9.90
CA GLY A 35 12.80 -25.73 11.23
C GLY A 35 12.53 -24.29 11.70
N LYS A 36 13.57 -23.60 12.14
CA LYS A 36 13.50 -22.21 12.64
C LYS A 36 12.96 -21.20 11.63
N TRP A 37 12.95 -21.53 10.33
CA TRP A 37 12.47 -20.65 9.26
C TRP A 37 10.97 -20.82 8.97
N ALA A 38 10.38 -21.94 9.41
CA ALA A 38 8.96 -22.23 9.23
C ALA A 38 8.08 -21.81 10.42
N VAL A 39 8.70 -21.36 11.52
CA VAL A 39 8.03 -21.00 12.77
C VAL A 39 8.21 -19.53 13.12
N THR A 40 7.39 -19.01 14.03
CA THR A 40 7.52 -17.67 14.62
C THR A 40 8.65 -17.66 15.67
N LEU A 41 8.97 -16.48 16.23
CA LEU A 41 9.99 -16.35 17.29
C LEU A 41 9.61 -17.05 18.61
N ASP A 42 8.32 -17.31 18.82
CA ASP A 42 7.75 -18.11 19.91
C ASP A 42 7.45 -19.58 19.50
N ASN A 43 8.03 -20.05 18.40
CA ASN A 43 7.95 -21.43 17.89
C ASN A 43 6.53 -21.91 17.49
N GLN A 44 5.64 -21.00 17.09
CA GLN A 44 4.35 -21.34 16.48
C GLN A 44 4.47 -21.47 14.96
N LYS A 45 3.49 -22.10 14.30
CA LYS A 45 3.49 -22.22 12.85
C LYS A 45 3.44 -20.84 12.19
N PHE A 46 4.40 -20.56 11.30
CA PHE A 46 4.49 -19.29 10.58
C PHE A 46 4.38 -19.45 9.07
N LEU A 47 5.06 -20.46 8.50
CA LEU A 47 4.88 -20.82 7.09
C LEU A 47 3.53 -21.50 6.92
N GLN A 48 2.62 -20.84 6.20
CA GLN A 48 1.27 -21.35 5.94
C GLN A 48 1.18 -22.12 4.62
N PHE A 49 1.97 -21.71 3.63
CA PHE A 49 2.00 -22.35 2.32
C PHE A 49 3.40 -22.27 1.71
N ASP A 50 3.84 -23.39 1.15
CA ASP A 50 5.03 -23.51 0.30
C ASP A 50 4.71 -24.48 -0.84
N GLY A 51 4.41 -23.93 -2.01
CA GLY A 51 3.91 -24.72 -3.13
C GLY A 51 3.94 -23.94 -4.43
N GLN A 52 3.35 -24.53 -5.47
CA GLN A 52 3.33 -23.95 -6.81
C GLN A 52 2.01 -23.22 -7.07
N SER A 53 2.10 -22.09 -7.74
CA SER A 53 0.97 -21.41 -8.36
C SER A 53 0.49 -22.21 -9.58
N SER A 54 -0.67 -21.84 -10.11
CA SER A 54 -1.24 -22.38 -11.36
C SER A 54 -0.30 -22.22 -12.56
N SER A 55 0.67 -21.31 -12.50
CA SER A 55 1.72 -21.16 -13.53
C SER A 55 2.93 -22.08 -13.34
N GLY A 56 2.93 -22.93 -12.31
CA GLY A 56 4.01 -23.85 -11.96
C GLY A 56 5.15 -23.23 -11.15
N HIS A 57 5.11 -21.91 -10.89
CA HIS A 57 6.15 -21.22 -10.13
C HIS A 57 5.85 -21.26 -8.63
N ARG A 58 6.90 -21.48 -7.82
CA ARG A 58 6.81 -21.51 -6.36
C ARG A 58 6.34 -20.17 -5.80
N PHE A 59 5.45 -20.20 -4.82
CA PHE A 59 5.08 -19.05 -4.00
C PHE A 59 4.95 -19.46 -2.53
N LEU A 60 5.13 -18.49 -1.64
CA LEU A 60 5.15 -18.73 -0.19
C LEU A 60 4.14 -17.83 0.50
N ILE A 61 3.52 -18.32 1.58
CA ILE A 61 2.67 -17.53 2.47
C ILE A 61 3.17 -17.70 3.90
N PHE A 62 3.37 -16.57 4.59
CA PHE A 62 3.73 -16.51 6.00
C PHE A 62 2.72 -15.67 6.78
N ALA A 63 2.30 -16.18 7.93
CA ALA A 63 1.47 -15.50 8.92
C ALA A 63 1.42 -16.35 10.19
N SER A 64 1.43 -15.75 11.39
CA SER A 64 1.06 -16.47 12.60
C SER A 64 -0.46 -16.67 12.68
N SER A 65 -0.91 -17.69 13.43
CA SER A 65 -2.35 -17.89 13.69
C SER A 65 -3.01 -16.67 14.34
N TYR A 66 -2.29 -15.92 15.17
CA TYR A 66 -2.83 -14.71 15.78
C TYR A 66 -3.07 -13.61 14.73
N CYS A 67 -2.10 -13.36 13.86
CA CYS A 67 -2.27 -12.43 12.73
C CYS A 67 -3.39 -12.85 11.77
N LEU A 68 -3.56 -14.16 11.52
CA LEU A 68 -4.68 -14.68 10.73
C LEU A 68 -6.04 -14.40 11.39
N GLN A 69 -6.14 -14.53 12.72
CA GLN A 69 -7.36 -14.17 13.47
C GLN A 69 -7.67 -12.67 13.37
N ILE A 70 -6.65 -11.81 13.48
CA ILE A 70 -6.82 -10.36 13.29
C ILE A 70 -7.32 -10.07 11.87
N LEU A 71 -6.75 -10.74 10.85
CA LEU A 71 -7.22 -10.60 9.46
C LEU A 71 -8.67 -11.04 9.30
N ALA A 72 -9.06 -12.17 9.91
CA ALA A 72 -10.42 -12.70 9.86
C ALA A 72 -11.46 -11.72 10.42
N GLN A 73 -11.10 -10.97 11.46
CA GLN A 73 -11.96 -9.97 12.12
C GLN A 73 -11.96 -8.60 11.43
N SER A 74 -11.04 -8.38 10.48
CA SER A 74 -10.85 -7.09 9.83
C SER A 74 -11.75 -6.90 8.62
N THR A 75 -12.53 -5.82 8.62
CA THR A 75 -13.43 -5.48 7.50
C THR A 75 -12.74 -4.66 6.41
N ILE A 76 -11.64 -3.97 6.74
CA ILE A 76 -10.84 -3.17 5.81
C ILE A 76 -9.44 -3.77 5.72
N VAL A 77 -9.02 -4.10 4.51
CA VAL A 77 -7.71 -4.70 4.24
C VAL A 77 -6.96 -3.84 3.22
N PHE A 78 -5.72 -3.48 3.55
CA PHE A 78 -4.80 -2.86 2.61
C PHE A 78 -3.96 -3.94 1.95
N MET A 79 -3.86 -3.91 0.64
CA MET A 79 -3.06 -4.84 -0.14
C MET A 79 -1.99 -4.08 -0.90
N ASP A 80 -0.73 -4.42 -0.70
CA ASP A 80 0.39 -3.70 -1.31
C ASP A 80 1.58 -4.63 -1.58
N GLY A 81 2.26 -4.39 -2.70
CA GLY A 81 3.39 -5.18 -3.18
C GLY A 81 4.68 -4.35 -3.21
N THR A 82 5.79 -4.94 -2.79
CA THR A 82 7.12 -4.31 -2.87
C THR A 82 8.14 -5.20 -3.59
N PHE A 83 9.07 -4.55 -4.30
CA PHE A 83 10.03 -5.19 -5.21
C PHE A 83 11.47 -5.15 -4.69
N ASP A 84 11.79 -4.17 -3.86
CA ASP A 84 13.20 -3.87 -3.51
C ASP A 84 13.79 -4.90 -2.53
N SER A 85 12.95 -5.62 -1.78
CA SER A 85 13.37 -6.54 -0.70
C SER A 85 12.94 -8.00 -0.98
N VAL A 86 13.14 -8.46 -2.21
CA VAL A 86 12.64 -9.76 -2.68
C VAL A 86 13.80 -10.69 -3.04
N PRO A 87 13.83 -11.94 -2.51
CA PRO A 87 14.82 -12.95 -2.91
C PRO A 87 14.67 -13.37 -4.38
N ASN A 88 15.72 -13.97 -4.95
CA ASN A 88 15.64 -14.52 -6.31
C ASN A 88 14.50 -15.54 -6.44
N GLY A 89 13.89 -15.59 -7.62
CA GLY A 89 12.80 -16.51 -7.93
C GLY A 89 11.41 -15.93 -7.66
N TYR A 90 11.33 -14.75 -7.03
CA TYR A 90 10.10 -14.04 -6.76
C TYR A 90 10.12 -12.66 -7.40
N CYS A 91 8.96 -12.19 -7.86
CA CYS A 91 8.78 -10.86 -8.43
C CYS A 91 8.50 -9.81 -7.36
N GLN A 92 7.74 -10.18 -6.32
CA GLN A 92 7.31 -9.25 -5.28
C GLN A 92 7.10 -9.92 -3.93
N LEU A 93 7.24 -9.13 -2.87
CA LEU A 93 6.64 -9.42 -1.57
C LEU A 93 5.30 -8.69 -1.51
N PHE A 94 4.21 -9.44 -1.53
CA PHE A 94 2.86 -8.95 -1.41
C PHE A 94 2.39 -9.07 0.04
N THR A 95 1.74 -8.03 0.56
CA THR A 95 1.40 -7.94 1.98
C THR A 95 -0.03 -7.50 2.18
N LEU A 96 -0.71 -8.12 3.15
CA LEU A 96 -2.03 -7.70 3.62
C LEU A 96 -1.84 -7.01 4.97
N HIS A 97 -2.33 -5.77 5.06
CA HIS A 97 -2.29 -4.99 6.28
C HIS A 97 -3.71 -4.67 6.76
N VAL A 98 -3.87 -4.54 8.07
CA VAL A 98 -5.16 -4.27 8.72
C VAL A 98 -5.01 -3.22 9.81
N TYR A 99 -6.13 -2.64 10.23
CA TYR A 99 -6.16 -1.75 11.39
C TYR A 99 -6.05 -2.55 12.68
N LEU A 100 -5.09 -2.18 13.53
CA LEU A 100 -5.11 -2.54 14.95
C LEU A 100 -5.81 -1.47 15.79
N SER A 101 -5.81 -0.22 15.29
CA SER A 101 -6.59 0.92 15.79
C SER A 101 -6.72 1.98 14.69
N ASP A 102 -7.51 3.03 14.91
CA ASP A 102 -7.76 4.12 13.93
C ASP A 102 -6.50 4.75 13.31
N ILE A 103 -5.36 4.66 13.99
CA ILE A 103 -4.09 5.27 13.56
C ILE A 103 -2.93 4.27 13.40
N VAL A 104 -3.18 2.98 13.66
CA VAL A 104 -2.18 1.91 13.58
C VAL A 104 -2.64 0.88 12.55
N VAL A 105 -1.89 0.81 11.45
CA VAL A 105 -2.05 -0.23 10.43
C VAL A 105 -0.79 -1.08 10.44
N ARG A 106 -0.97 -2.41 10.45
CA ARG A 106 0.13 -3.39 10.52
C ARG A 106 -0.05 -4.53 9.52
N PRO A 107 1.05 -5.10 9.01
CA PRO A 107 0.98 -6.34 8.25
C PRO A 107 0.58 -7.53 9.11
N VAL A 108 -0.22 -8.40 8.52
CA VAL A 108 -0.67 -9.66 9.14
C VAL A 108 -0.45 -10.88 8.24
N VAL A 109 -0.23 -10.67 6.94
CA VAL A 109 0.14 -11.74 5.99
C VAL A 109 1.23 -11.24 5.05
N TYR A 110 2.20 -12.11 4.79
CA TYR A 110 3.31 -11.87 3.87
C TYR A 110 3.35 -12.98 2.83
N ALA A 111 3.31 -12.63 1.55
CA ALA A 111 3.35 -13.58 0.46
C ALA A 111 4.47 -13.25 -0.54
N LEU A 112 5.35 -14.22 -0.80
CA LEU A 112 6.35 -14.09 -1.86
C LEU A 112 5.77 -14.65 -3.15
N LEU A 113 5.49 -13.76 -4.11
CA LEU A 113 4.81 -14.10 -5.34
C LEU A 113 5.78 -14.14 -6.53
N PRO A 114 5.67 -15.14 -7.43
CA PRO A 114 6.56 -15.31 -8.57
C PRO A 114 6.31 -14.28 -9.68
N ASP A 115 5.10 -13.75 -9.77
CA ASP A 115 4.69 -12.79 -10.79
C ASP A 115 3.58 -11.87 -10.25
N LYS A 116 2.96 -11.10 -11.17
CA LYS A 116 1.89 -10.14 -10.89
C LYS A 116 0.63 -10.46 -11.70
N MET A 117 0.43 -11.74 -11.98
CA MET A 117 -0.71 -12.21 -12.76
C MET A 117 -1.94 -12.35 -11.87
N THR A 118 -3.11 -12.12 -12.47
CA THR A 118 -4.41 -12.32 -11.80
C THR A 118 -4.50 -13.71 -11.18
N THR A 119 -4.11 -14.75 -11.91
CA THR A 119 -4.12 -16.15 -11.44
C THR A 119 -3.30 -16.37 -10.18
N THR A 120 -2.15 -15.70 -10.06
CA THR A 120 -1.26 -15.84 -8.89
C THR A 120 -1.87 -15.19 -7.64
N TYR A 121 -2.53 -14.05 -7.79
CA TYR A 121 -3.29 -13.45 -6.68
C TYR A 121 -4.52 -14.28 -6.33
N GLU A 122 -5.19 -14.87 -7.32
CA GLU A 122 -6.30 -15.79 -7.09
C GLU A 122 -5.87 -17.04 -6.32
N ASP A 123 -4.74 -17.65 -6.69
CA ASP A 123 -4.15 -18.80 -5.98
C ASP A 123 -3.83 -18.42 -4.53
N LEU A 124 -3.23 -17.23 -4.31
CA LEU A 124 -2.97 -16.71 -2.96
C LEU A 124 -4.26 -16.64 -2.12
N PHE A 125 -5.35 -16.07 -2.66
CA PHE A 125 -6.61 -15.96 -1.92
C PHE A 125 -7.25 -17.33 -1.65
N VAL A 126 -7.15 -18.26 -2.60
CA VAL A 126 -7.62 -19.65 -2.42
C VAL A 126 -6.84 -20.34 -1.31
N GLU A 127 -5.51 -20.25 -1.28
CA GLU A 127 -4.71 -20.85 -0.22
C GLU A 127 -4.98 -20.21 1.14
N LEU A 128 -5.19 -18.89 1.19
CA LEU A 128 -5.61 -18.22 2.43
C LEU A 128 -6.98 -18.74 2.93
N GLN A 129 -7.97 -18.88 2.05
CA GLN A 129 -9.31 -19.38 2.42
C GLN A 129 -9.33 -20.87 2.84
N LYS A 130 -8.28 -21.64 2.53
CA LYS A 130 -8.12 -23.00 3.07
C LYS A 130 -7.69 -23.01 4.55
N LEU A 131 -7.14 -21.91 5.05
CA LEU A 131 -6.72 -21.81 6.45
C LEU A 131 -7.96 -21.77 7.36
N PRO A 132 -7.97 -22.52 8.48
CA PRO A 132 -9.13 -22.59 9.38
C PRO A 132 -9.66 -21.23 9.84
N GLU A 133 -8.75 -20.29 10.11
CA GLU A 133 -9.08 -18.93 10.56
C GLU A 133 -9.79 -18.10 9.48
N LEU A 134 -9.60 -18.43 8.19
CA LEU A 134 -10.01 -17.60 7.05
C LEU A 134 -11.04 -18.28 6.13
N GLN A 135 -11.64 -19.40 6.52
CA GLN A 135 -12.63 -20.11 5.69
C GLN A 135 -13.82 -19.22 5.29
N SER A 136 -14.22 -18.29 6.17
CA SER A 136 -15.30 -17.32 5.91
C SER A 136 -14.77 -15.89 5.70
N TRP A 137 -13.46 -15.73 5.50
CA TRP A 137 -12.85 -14.42 5.34
C TRP A 137 -13.26 -13.79 4.01
N ASN A 138 -13.94 -12.65 4.12
CA ASN A 138 -14.31 -11.81 3.00
C ASN A 138 -14.42 -10.36 3.51
N PRO A 139 -13.42 -9.50 3.25
CA PRO A 139 -13.44 -8.12 3.75
C PRO A 139 -14.53 -7.31 3.06
N LEU A 140 -15.01 -6.26 3.72
CA LEU A 140 -15.97 -5.32 3.11
C LEU A 140 -15.28 -4.34 2.16
N LEU A 141 -14.03 -4.00 2.45
CA LEU A 141 -13.27 -3.02 1.69
C LEU A 141 -11.81 -3.46 1.52
N VAL A 142 -11.35 -3.49 0.27
CA VAL A 142 -9.94 -3.65 -0.09
C VAL A 142 -9.40 -2.32 -0.61
N ILE A 143 -8.28 -1.88 -0.04
CA ILE A 143 -7.55 -0.70 -0.50
C ILE A 143 -6.23 -1.18 -1.12
N CYS A 144 -6.11 -1.04 -2.43
CA CYS A 144 -4.93 -1.49 -3.18
C CYS A 144 -4.41 -0.43 -4.15
N ASP A 145 -3.35 -0.77 -4.87
CA ASP A 145 -2.91 0.01 -6.03
C ASP A 145 -3.91 -0.11 -7.21
N PHE A 146 -3.61 0.55 -8.32
CA PHE A 146 -4.45 0.49 -9.54
C PHE A 146 -4.06 -0.68 -10.46
N GLU A 147 -3.42 -1.73 -9.94
CA GLU A 147 -3.07 -2.90 -10.74
C GLU A 147 -4.33 -3.71 -11.07
N THR A 148 -4.57 -3.91 -12.37
CA THR A 148 -5.77 -4.61 -12.84
C THR A 148 -5.80 -6.07 -12.39
N ALA A 149 -4.63 -6.70 -12.24
CA ALA A 149 -4.53 -8.09 -11.81
C ALA A 149 -5.06 -8.30 -10.38
N ILE A 150 -4.65 -7.44 -9.43
CA ILE A 150 -5.16 -7.46 -8.05
C ILE A 150 -6.66 -7.24 -8.05
N LYS A 151 -7.14 -6.20 -8.75
CA LYS A 151 -8.57 -5.89 -8.84
C LYS A 151 -9.39 -7.09 -9.29
N THR A 152 -9.02 -7.69 -10.42
CA THR A 152 -9.75 -8.84 -10.97
C THR A 152 -9.70 -10.04 -10.04
N ALA A 153 -8.57 -10.31 -9.38
CA ALA A 153 -8.47 -11.42 -8.43
C ALA A 153 -9.37 -11.21 -7.19
N VAL A 154 -9.43 -9.97 -6.66
CA VAL A 154 -10.32 -9.62 -5.55
C VAL A 154 -11.79 -9.72 -5.99
N GLU A 155 -12.17 -9.21 -7.16
CA GLU A 155 -13.53 -9.35 -7.70
C GLU A 155 -13.93 -10.84 -7.86
N ASN A 156 -12.99 -11.69 -8.25
CA ASN A 156 -13.23 -13.12 -8.48
C ASN A 156 -13.27 -13.97 -7.19
N LYS A 157 -12.47 -13.65 -6.16
CA LYS A 157 -12.31 -14.49 -4.95
C LYS A 157 -12.88 -13.88 -3.66
N LEU A 158 -13.00 -12.56 -3.61
CA LEU A 158 -13.49 -11.77 -2.47
C LEU A 158 -14.67 -10.90 -2.94
N SER A 159 -15.68 -11.54 -3.52
CA SER A 159 -16.76 -10.89 -4.28
C SER A 159 -17.60 -9.86 -3.52
N ASN A 160 -17.57 -9.85 -2.19
CA ASN A 160 -18.29 -8.88 -1.37
C ASN A 160 -17.45 -7.63 -1.07
N ALA A 161 -16.16 -7.64 -1.40
CA ALA A 161 -15.26 -6.54 -1.12
C ALA A 161 -15.44 -5.41 -2.14
N GLU A 162 -15.71 -4.20 -1.66
CA GLU A 162 -15.51 -3.00 -2.45
C GLU A 162 -14.00 -2.78 -2.67
N ILE A 163 -13.60 -2.36 -3.86
CA ILE A 163 -12.20 -2.11 -4.19
C ILE A 163 -11.98 -0.62 -4.40
N LEU A 164 -11.15 -0.02 -3.55
CA LEU A 164 -10.76 1.38 -3.64
C LEU A 164 -9.26 1.53 -3.92
N GLY A 165 -8.95 2.39 -4.88
CA GLY A 165 -7.59 2.76 -5.20
C GLY A 165 -6.98 3.72 -4.17
N CYS A 166 -5.68 3.56 -3.96
CA CYS A 166 -4.87 4.45 -3.14
C CYS A 166 -4.65 5.83 -3.80
N LEU A 167 -4.90 6.93 -3.09
CA LEU A 167 -4.70 8.31 -3.59
C LEU A 167 -3.26 8.59 -4.04
N PHE A 168 -2.26 7.98 -3.38
CA PHE A 168 -0.86 8.15 -3.74
C PHE A 168 -0.59 7.55 -5.13
N HIS A 169 -1.03 6.31 -5.35
CA HIS A 169 -0.89 5.63 -6.64
C HIS A 169 -1.68 6.34 -7.75
N LEU A 170 -2.84 6.93 -7.44
CA LEU A 170 -3.60 7.75 -8.40
C LEU A 170 -2.78 8.97 -8.86
N CYS A 171 -2.27 9.75 -7.90
CA CYS A 171 -1.48 10.94 -8.19
C CYS A 171 -0.17 10.58 -8.89
N GLN A 172 0.44 9.45 -8.53
CA GLN A 172 1.64 8.94 -9.16
C GLN A 172 1.38 8.51 -10.62
N ALA A 173 0.25 7.86 -10.90
CA ALA A 173 -0.15 7.48 -12.25
C ALA A 173 -0.34 8.73 -13.14
N TRP A 174 -1.06 9.73 -12.64
CA TRP A 174 -1.24 11.01 -13.33
C TRP A 174 0.10 11.71 -13.58
N ARG A 175 0.96 11.76 -12.58
CA ARG A 175 2.31 12.34 -12.71
C ARG A 175 3.14 11.63 -13.78
N ARG A 176 3.23 10.29 -13.72
CA ARG A 176 4.01 9.49 -14.68
C ARG A 176 3.50 9.68 -16.11
N HIS A 177 2.19 9.80 -16.30
CA HIS A 177 1.63 10.07 -17.62
C HIS A 177 1.98 11.49 -18.10
N ALA A 178 1.93 12.48 -17.21
CA ALA A 178 2.37 13.85 -17.51
C ALA A 178 3.86 13.92 -17.86
N GLU A 179 4.71 13.14 -17.19
CA GLU A 179 6.15 13.04 -17.48
C GLU A 179 6.38 12.44 -18.89
N LYS A 180 5.64 11.39 -19.27
CA LYS A 180 5.68 10.82 -20.63
C LYS A 180 5.31 11.85 -21.71
N LEU A 181 4.35 12.71 -21.41
CA LEU A 181 3.92 13.81 -22.28
C LEU A 181 4.77 15.08 -22.16
N LYS A 182 5.84 15.05 -21.36
CA LYS A 182 6.76 16.17 -21.08
C LYS A 182 6.07 17.42 -20.50
N LEU A 183 4.94 17.25 -19.81
CA LEU A 183 4.15 18.32 -19.19
C LEU A 183 4.48 18.55 -17.71
N TYR A 184 5.13 17.59 -17.04
CA TYR A 184 5.22 17.64 -15.59
C TYR A 184 6.00 18.85 -15.04
N ASN A 185 6.97 19.39 -15.79
CA ASN A 185 7.65 20.62 -15.39
C ASN A 185 6.70 21.83 -15.42
N GLU A 186 5.82 21.93 -16.42
CA GLU A 186 4.79 22.96 -16.49
C GLU A 186 3.79 22.86 -15.33
N PHE A 187 3.45 21.65 -14.91
CA PHE A 187 2.62 21.40 -13.72
C PHE A 187 3.29 21.80 -12.40
N ARG A 188 4.63 21.87 -12.36
CA ARG A 188 5.38 22.23 -11.15
C ARG A 188 5.60 23.73 -11.02
N VAL A 189 6.04 24.38 -12.08
CA VAL A 189 6.52 25.78 -12.05
C VAL A 189 6.09 26.60 -13.26
N GLY A 190 5.32 26.02 -14.19
CA GLY A 190 4.94 26.67 -15.43
C GLY A 190 3.49 27.15 -15.45
N SER A 191 3.02 27.39 -16.66
CA SER A 191 1.74 28.04 -16.97
C SER A 191 0.50 27.27 -16.50
N ILE A 192 0.61 25.94 -16.40
CA ILE A 192 -0.48 25.02 -16.00
C ILE A 192 -0.32 24.45 -14.59
N GLN A 193 0.48 25.10 -13.74
CA GLN A 193 0.60 24.73 -12.32
C GLN A 193 -0.76 24.72 -11.62
N GLN A 194 -1.62 25.70 -11.92
CA GLN A 194 -2.94 25.81 -11.29
C GLN A 194 -3.86 24.63 -11.66
N PHE A 195 -3.81 24.16 -12.92
CA PHE A 195 -4.52 22.95 -13.34
C PHE A 195 -4.09 21.75 -12.51
N TRP A 196 -2.78 21.55 -12.32
CA TRP A 196 -2.26 20.45 -11.51
C TRP A 196 -2.63 20.55 -10.02
N ARG A 197 -2.71 21.76 -9.46
CA ARG A 197 -3.16 21.98 -8.08
C ARG A 197 -4.63 21.60 -7.91
N LEU A 198 -5.49 22.04 -8.83
CA LEU A 198 -6.92 21.73 -8.79
C LEU A 198 -7.20 20.25 -9.13
N LEU A 199 -6.49 19.66 -10.08
CA LEU A 199 -6.64 18.24 -10.42
C LEU A 199 -6.39 17.34 -9.20
N ARG A 200 -5.38 17.66 -8.37
CA ARG A 200 -5.07 16.89 -7.16
C ARG A 200 -6.08 17.04 -6.02
N VAL A 201 -7.03 17.98 -6.11
CA VAL A 201 -8.15 18.05 -5.16
C VAL A 201 -9.39 17.29 -5.62
N LEU A 202 -9.47 16.95 -6.92
CA LEU A 202 -10.58 16.20 -7.49
C LEU A 202 -10.90 14.89 -6.74
N PRO A 203 -9.93 14.13 -6.18
CA PRO A 203 -10.21 12.97 -5.36
C PRO A 203 -11.00 13.26 -4.08
N PHE A 204 -11.12 14.51 -3.64
CA PHE A 204 -11.92 14.86 -2.45
C PHE A 204 -13.36 15.22 -2.79
N ILE A 205 -13.69 15.27 -4.08
CA ILE A 205 -15.04 15.50 -4.57
C ILE A 205 -15.84 14.20 -4.58
N GLU A 206 -17.13 14.30 -4.30
CA GLU A 206 -18.09 13.19 -4.40
C GLU A 206 -18.05 12.56 -5.82
N PRO A 207 -18.03 11.21 -5.94
CA PRO A 207 -17.93 10.51 -7.22
C PRO A 207 -18.87 11.02 -8.32
N THR A 208 -20.12 11.29 -7.97
CA THR A 208 -21.19 11.74 -8.87
C THR A 208 -20.91 13.13 -9.45
N LYS A 209 -20.19 13.99 -8.71
CA LYS A 209 -19.91 15.38 -9.09
C LYS A 209 -18.56 15.54 -9.78
N ILE A 210 -17.69 14.53 -9.77
CA ILE A 210 -16.36 14.60 -10.39
C ILE A 210 -16.39 15.04 -11.87
N PRO A 211 -17.30 14.56 -12.74
CA PRO A 211 -17.38 15.02 -14.13
C PRO A 211 -17.71 16.51 -14.29
N HIS A 212 -18.47 17.09 -13.35
CA HIS A 212 -18.79 18.51 -13.30
C HIS A 212 -17.58 19.32 -12.86
N TYR A 213 -17.00 19.00 -11.70
CA TYR A 213 -15.82 19.72 -11.19
C TYR A 213 -14.61 19.60 -12.10
N PHE A 214 -14.46 18.49 -12.85
CA PHE A 214 -13.42 18.41 -13.87
C PHE A 214 -13.63 19.44 -15.00
N SER A 215 -14.88 19.65 -15.44
CA SER A 215 -15.21 20.72 -16.39
C SER A 215 -14.96 22.12 -15.82
N VAL A 216 -15.27 22.35 -14.54
CA VAL A 216 -14.95 23.61 -13.84
C VAL A 216 -13.44 23.87 -13.83
N ILE A 217 -12.62 22.84 -13.58
CA ILE A 217 -11.15 22.96 -13.62
C ILE A 217 -10.67 23.38 -15.01
N LEU A 218 -11.18 22.73 -16.06
CA LEU A 218 -10.83 23.05 -17.45
C LEU A 218 -11.25 24.46 -17.85
N ALA A 219 -12.38 24.96 -17.35
CA ALA A 219 -12.86 26.32 -17.61
C ALA A 219 -12.10 27.40 -16.81
N THR A 220 -11.53 27.05 -15.66
CA THR A 220 -10.84 28.00 -14.77
C THR A 220 -9.42 28.31 -15.21
N VAL A 221 -8.72 27.35 -15.83
CA VAL A 221 -7.31 27.49 -16.17
C VAL A 221 -7.17 27.86 -17.64
N GLN A 222 -6.26 28.79 -17.94
CA GLN A 222 -5.95 29.14 -19.32
C GLN A 222 -5.44 27.90 -20.07
N THR A 223 -6.20 27.46 -21.07
CA THR A 223 -5.87 26.29 -21.89
C THR A 223 -4.62 26.56 -22.73
N PRO A 224 -3.53 25.78 -22.56
CA PRO A 224 -2.39 25.87 -23.46
C PRO A 224 -2.76 25.34 -24.84
N GLN A 225 -2.17 25.93 -25.89
CA GLN A 225 -2.31 25.43 -27.27
C GLN A 225 -1.38 24.24 -27.58
N GLN A 226 -0.90 23.51 -26.57
CA GLN A 226 0.01 22.39 -26.74
C GLN A 226 -0.77 21.07 -26.85
N GLN A 227 -0.53 20.30 -27.92
CA GLN A 227 -1.20 19.01 -28.15
C GLN A 227 -1.11 18.04 -26.96
N SER A 228 0.05 17.98 -26.30
CA SER A 228 0.26 17.11 -25.14
C SER A 228 -0.70 17.41 -23.98
N TYR A 229 -1.14 18.66 -23.80
CA TYR A 229 -2.15 19.00 -22.78
C TYR A 229 -3.48 18.34 -23.11
N PHE A 230 -3.93 18.41 -24.37
CA PHE A 230 -5.15 17.75 -24.82
C PHE A 230 -5.04 16.23 -24.70
N ASP A 231 -3.88 15.64 -25.03
CA ASP A 231 -3.62 14.21 -24.85
C ASP A 231 -3.73 13.80 -23.37
N PHE A 232 -3.23 14.65 -22.45
CA PHE A 232 -3.34 14.42 -21.01
C PHE A 232 -4.79 14.50 -20.51
N VAL A 233 -5.57 15.48 -20.97
CA VAL A 233 -6.99 15.62 -20.64
C VAL A 233 -7.80 14.45 -21.20
N ALA A 234 -7.52 14.02 -22.43
CA ALA A 234 -8.15 12.85 -23.04
C ALA A 234 -7.81 11.56 -22.26
N TYR A 235 -6.57 11.42 -21.79
CA TYR A 235 -6.17 10.34 -20.88
C TYR A 235 -6.99 10.35 -19.58
N LEU A 236 -7.13 11.50 -18.92
CA LEU A 236 -7.93 11.62 -17.69
C LEU A 236 -9.39 11.23 -17.94
N HIS A 237 -10.00 11.72 -19.02
CA HIS A 237 -11.35 11.31 -19.39
C HIS A 237 -11.46 9.81 -19.60
N LYS A 238 -10.64 9.23 -20.48
CA LYS A 238 -10.66 7.82 -20.86
C LYS A 238 -10.50 6.88 -19.66
N PHE A 239 -9.62 7.21 -18.71
CA PHE A 239 -9.27 6.29 -17.63
C PHE A 239 -9.95 6.58 -16.30
N TYR A 240 -10.30 7.84 -15.98
CA TYR A 240 -10.69 8.23 -14.62
C TYR A 240 -12.01 9.02 -14.50
N VAL A 241 -12.34 9.87 -15.48
CA VAL A 241 -13.45 10.83 -15.31
C VAL A 241 -14.74 10.39 -16.01
N ARG A 242 -14.74 10.25 -17.35
CA ARG A 242 -15.97 10.00 -18.15
C ARG A 242 -15.95 8.73 -18.98
N GLY A 243 -14.77 8.15 -19.22
CA GLY A 243 -14.57 7.08 -20.18
C GLY A 243 -14.48 7.60 -21.62
N SER A 244 -14.71 6.69 -22.56
CA SER A 244 -14.89 6.98 -23.98
C SER A 244 -16.39 6.94 -24.32
N PRO A 245 -16.83 7.47 -25.48
CA PRO A 245 -18.24 7.46 -25.86
C PRO A 245 -18.92 6.08 -25.79
N THR A 246 -18.15 5.00 -25.95
CA THR A 246 -18.65 3.61 -25.99
C THR A 246 -18.35 2.81 -24.72
N LYS A 247 -17.57 3.33 -23.77
CA LYS A 247 -17.12 2.56 -22.59
C LYS A 247 -16.93 3.45 -21.37
N PRO A 248 -17.35 3.01 -20.17
CA PRO A 248 -17.06 3.72 -18.92
C PRO A 248 -15.55 3.83 -18.69
N PRO A 249 -15.11 4.75 -17.81
CA PRO A 249 -13.70 4.86 -17.46
C PRO A 249 -13.20 3.55 -16.85
N ARG A 250 -11.95 3.18 -17.17
CA ARG A 250 -11.32 1.96 -16.63
C ARG A 250 -11.28 1.95 -15.09
N PHE A 251 -11.10 3.13 -14.49
CA PHE A 251 -11.11 3.35 -13.05
C PHE A 251 -12.15 4.45 -12.75
N PRO A 252 -13.42 4.10 -12.53
CA PRO A 252 -14.47 5.08 -12.31
C PRO A 252 -14.27 5.89 -11.03
N PRO A 253 -14.81 7.13 -10.94
CA PRO A 253 -14.70 8.00 -9.77
C PRO A 253 -14.98 7.34 -8.42
N GLN A 254 -15.93 6.40 -8.39
CA GLN A 254 -16.29 5.61 -7.22
C GLN A 254 -15.10 4.82 -6.66
N GLN A 255 -14.21 4.33 -7.52
CA GLN A 255 -13.04 3.54 -7.11
C GLN A 255 -11.90 4.38 -6.55
N TRP A 256 -11.78 5.67 -6.90
CA TRP A 256 -10.59 6.45 -6.53
C TRP A 256 -10.89 7.72 -5.72
N SER A 257 -12.14 8.17 -5.68
CA SER A 257 -12.54 9.22 -4.76
C SER A 257 -12.24 8.83 -3.31
N CYS A 258 -11.88 9.82 -2.53
CA CYS A 258 -11.59 9.74 -1.11
C CYS A 258 -12.66 10.44 -0.29
N SER A 259 -13.67 11.06 -0.90
CA SER A 259 -14.72 11.83 -0.22
C SER A 259 -15.37 11.03 0.92
N THR A 260 -15.95 9.87 0.61
CA THR A 260 -16.56 8.97 1.61
C THR A 260 -15.53 8.46 2.64
N ARG A 261 -14.33 8.09 2.19
CA ARG A 261 -13.25 7.61 3.09
C ARG A 261 -12.87 8.67 4.13
N ILE A 262 -12.76 9.94 3.72
CA ILE A 262 -12.41 11.05 4.61
C ILE A 262 -13.49 11.25 5.67
N VAL A 263 -14.76 11.22 5.27
CA VAL A 263 -15.88 11.37 6.21
C VAL A 263 -15.86 10.25 7.25
N ASN A 264 -15.55 9.03 6.82
CA ASN A 264 -15.47 7.83 7.65
C ASN A 264 -14.10 7.61 8.32
N SER A 265 -13.18 8.58 8.26
CA SER A 265 -11.83 8.49 8.85
C SER A 265 -10.96 7.32 8.34
N ILE A 266 -11.28 6.77 7.17
CA ILE A 266 -10.51 5.69 6.52
C ILE A 266 -9.28 6.29 5.83
N HIS A 267 -8.15 5.58 5.88
CA HIS A 267 -6.90 6.04 5.26
C HIS A 267 -7.04 6.17 3.73
N ARG A 268 -6.65 7.33 3.21
CA ARG A 268 -6.70 7.66 1.78
C ARG A 268 -5.55 7.10 0.96
N THR A 269 -4.41 6.91 1.61
CA THR A 269 -3.17 6.45 1.00
C THR A 269 -2.65 5.22 1.73
N SER A 270 -2.03 4.31 0.99
CA SER A 270 -1.20 3.20 1.50
C SER A 270 0.18 3.68 1.96
N ASN A 271 0.39 4.98 2.23
CA ASN A 271 1.67 5.49 2.74
C ASN A 271 2.12 4.76 4.00
N ILE A 272 1.17 4.25 4.81
CA ILE A 272 1.49 3.46 5.99
C ILE A 272 2.08 2.10 5.61
N CYS A 273 1.58 1.48 4.54
CA CYS A 273 2.14 0.28 3.93
C CYS A 273 3.54 0.55 3.37
N GLU A 274 3.73 1.63 2.61
CA GLU A 274 5.05 2.01 2.08
C GLU A 274 6.04 2.36 3.19
N THR A 275 5.58 3.01 4.26
CA THR A 275 6.41 3.33 5.42
C THR A 275 6.84 2.03 6.11
N TRP A 276 5.96 1.04 6.17
CA TRP A 276 6.32 -0.30 6.62
C TRP A 276 7.31 -0.97 5.66
N HIS A 277 7.09 -0.95 4.33
CA HIS A 277 8.02 -1.51 3.35
C HIS A 277 9.43 -0.90 3.45
N LYS A 278 9.55 0.39 3.81
CA LYS A 278 10.85 1.01 4.08
C LYS A 278 11.61 0.37 5.24
N CYS A 279 10.92 -0.30 6.16
CA CYS A 279 11.56 -1.07 7.23
C CYS A 279 12.23 -2.33 6.69
N LEU A 280 11.76 -2.87 5.55
CA LEU A 280 12.41 -3.97 4.85
C LEU A 280 13.74 -3.57 4.19
N ASN A 281 14.01 -2.26 4.03
CA ASN A 281 15.33 -1.80 3.58
C ASN A 281 16.47 -2.23 4.51
N GLU A 282 16.19 -2.61 5.76
CA GLU A 282 17.19 -3.22 6.63
C GLU A 282 17.71 -4.54 6.04
N VAL A 283 16.84 -5.32 5.40
CA VAL A 283 17.17 -6.58 4.71
C VAL A 283 18.14 -6.31 3.55
N THR A 284 17.85 -5.31 2.72
CA THR A 284 18.70 -4.93 1.58
C THR A 284 20.02 -4.27 2.02
N ARG A 285 20.02 -3.57 3.16
CA ARG A 285 21.24 -2.98 3.74
C ARG A 285 22.18 -4.01 4.34
N LYS A 286 21.71 -5.18 4.79
CA LYS A 286 22.60 -6.27 5.26
C LYS A 286 23.55 -6.74 4.15
N SER A 287 23.12 -6.72 2.89
CA SER A 287 23.99 -6.99 1.74
C SER A 287 24.75 -5.75 1.25
N ARG A 288 24.63 -4.61 1.95
CA ARG A 288 25.15 -3.28 1.58
C ARG A 288 24.73 -2.83 0.18
N GLY A 289 23.61 -3.34 -0.34
CA GLY A 289 23.17 -3.12 -1.73
C GLY A 289 24.09 -3.75 -2.79
N LEU A 290 25.10 -4.51 -2.38
CA LEU A 290 26.08 -5.16 -3.26
C LEU A 290 25.74 -6.64 -3.52
N GLY A 291 24.81 -7.20 -2.76
CA GLY A 291 24.37 -8.59 -2.88
C GLY A 291 22.85 -8.71 -2.96
N LYS A 292 22.41 -9.81 -3.56
CA LYS A 292 21.00 -10.19 -3.68
C LYS A 292 20.37 -10.37 -2.29
N THR A 293 19.09 -10.04 -2.16
CA THR A 293 18.32 -10.28 -0.94
C THR A 293 18.32 -11.77 -0.61
N LYS A 294 18.77 -12.10 0.59
CA LYS A 294 18.84 -13.48 1.09
C LYS A 294 17.51 -13.87 1.72
N MET A 295 17.08 -15.11 1.47
CA MET A 295 15.83 -15.63 2.02
C MET A 295 15.88 -15.65 3.55
N THR A 296 17.00 -16.09 4.12
CA THR A 296 17.22 -16.10 5.58
C THR A 296 17.08 -14.71 6.22
N ASP A 297 17.59 -13.66 5.55
CA ASP A 297 17.49 -12.29 6.05
C ASP A 297 16.07 -11.74 5.97
N LEU A 298 15.33 -12.08 4.91
CA LEU A 298 13.94 -11.70 4.76
C LEU A 298 13.06 -12.41 5.79
N VAL A 299 13.11 -13.74 5.88
CA VAL A 299 12.28 -14.52 6.81
C VAL A 299 12.52 -14.09 8.26
N SER A 300 13.79 -13.88 8.67
CA SER A 300 14.12 -13.32 9.99
C SER A 300 13.39 -11.99 10.25
N LYS A 301 13.31 -11.14 9.23
CA LYS A 301 12.64 -9.84 9.34
C LYS A 301 11.13 -10.00 9.41
N LEU A 302 10.54 -10.88 8.60
CA LEU A 302 9.11 -11.15 8.64
C LEU A 302 8.67 -11.70 10.01
N GLN A 303 9.43 -12.63 10.59
CA GLN A 303 9.18 -13.16 11.93
C GLN A 303 9.18 -12.06 13.00
N SER A 304 10.16 -11.14 12.95
CA SER A 304 10.23 -10.00 13.87
C SER A 304 9.09 -9.00 13.67
N GLU A 305 8.65 -8.76 12.43
CA GLU A 305 7.52 -7.85 12.16
C GLU A 305 6.19 -8.49 12.58
N ASP A 306 6.02 -9.81 12.44
CA ASP A 306 4.84 -10.54 12.94
C ASP A 306 4.74 -10.50 14.47
N GLU A 307 5.87 -10.67 15.18
CA GLU A 307 5.94 -10.50 16.63
C GLU A 307 5.59 -9.06 17.05
N HIS A 308 6.13 -8.05 16.38
CA HIS A 308 5.79 -6.66 16.66
C HIS A 308 4.30 -6.36 16.42
N THR A 309 3.71 -6.88 15.34
CA THR A 309 2.27 -6.75 15.10
C THR A 309 1.47 -7.37 16.24
N SER A 310 1.85 -8.56 16.69
CA SER A 310 1.18 -9.28 17.78
C SER A 310 1.26 -8.52 19.10
N GLN A 311 2.45 -8.02 19.45
CA GLN A 311 2.66 -7.21 20.65
C GLN A 311 1.88 -5.89 20.60
N ASP A 312 1.89 -5.18 19.46
CA ASP A 312 1.12 -3.95 19.29
C ASP A 312 -0.40 -4.21 19.42
N ALA A 313 -0.90 -5.33 18.88
CA ALA A 313 -2.30 -5.71 18.99
C ALA A 313 -2.70 -6.00 20.45
N ASP A 314 -1.87 -6.76 21.16
CA ASP A 314 -2.07 -7.08 22.58
C ASP A 314 -2.09 -5.82 23.45
N GLU A 315 -1.11 -4.93 23.28
CA GLU A 315 -1.04 -3.68 24.05
C GLU A 315 -2.23 -2.76 23.76
N LEU A 316 -2.65 -2.64 22.49
CA LEU A 316 -3.83 -1.85 22.11
C LEU A 316 -5.14 -2.46 22.63
N SER A 317 -5.24 -3.80 22.70
CA SER A 317 -6.41 -4.47 23.25
C SER A 317 -6.58 -4.21 24.75
N ARG A 318 -5.46 -4.08 25.48
CA ARG A 318 -5.44 -3.77 26.92
C ARG A 318 -5.58 -2.27 27.19
N ASN A 319 -4.96 -1.44 26.35
CA ASN A 319 -4.96 0.01 26.46
C ASN A 319 -5.11 0.65 25.07
N PRO A 320 -6.32 1.10 24.69
CA PRO A 320 -6.55 1.76 23.41
C PRO A 320 -5.73 3.04 23.17
N ASN A 321 -5.19 3.65 24.24
CA ASN A 321 -4.34 4.85 24.16
C ASN A 321 -2.84 4.52 24.09
N PHE A 322 -2.46 3.24 23.99
CA PHE A 322 -1.07 2.83 23.89
C PHE A 322 -0.40 3.46 22.66
N LYS A 323 0.78 4.03 22.85
CA LYS A 323 1.52 4.71 21.79
C LYS A 323 2.43 3.74 21.06
N VAL A 324 1.90 3.19 19.98
CA VAL A 324 2.66 2.33 19.07
C VAL A 324 3.71 3.13 18.28
N ASN A 325 4.91 2.57 18.16
CA ASN A 325 5.98 3.10 17.30
C ASN A 325 5.56 3.06 15.83
N LYS A 326 5.86 4.10 15.05
CA LYS A 326 5.44 4.25 13.63
C LYS A 326 3.91 4.36 13.44
N SER A 327 3.18 4.80 14.46
CA SER A 327 1.78 5.23 14.32
C SER A 327 1.66 6.44 13.38
N ARG A 328 0.44 6.68 12.88
CA ARG A 328 0.17 7.76 11.94
C ARG A 328 0.60 9.12 12.52
N HIS A 329 1.43 9.87 11.79
CA HIS A 329 1.87 11.20 12.19
C HIS A 329 0.70 12.17 12.44
N VAL A 330 0.76 12.92 13.55
CA VAL A 330 -0.24 13.93 13.95
C VAL A 330 -0.52 14.94 12.84
N LYS A 331 0.51 15.37 12.09
CA LYS A 331 0.33 16.27 10.94
C LYS A 331 -0.64 15.71 9.90
N ASN A 332 -0.59 14.40 9.63
CA ASN A 332 -1.49 13.75 8.68
C ASN A 332 -2.91 13.67 9.25
N VAL A 333 -3.07 13.39 10.55
CA VAL A 333 -4.37 13.40 11.23
C VAL A 333 -5.02 14.78 11.16
N LEU A 334 -4.26 15.85 11.45
CA LEU A 334 -4.77 17.23 11.37
C LEU A 334 -5.13 17.64 9.94
N LYS A 335 -4.34 17.22 8.95
CA LYS A 335 -4.65 17.43 7.53
C LYS A 335 -5.96 16.74 7.14
N ASP A 336 -6.18 15.50 7.60
CA ASP A 336 -7.43 14.77 7.36
C ASP A 336 -8.62 15.46 8.00
N ARG A 337 -8.46 16.00 9.21
CA ARG A 337 -9.51 16.79 9.86
C ARG A 337 -9.89 18.04 9.06
N ARG A 338 -8.91 18.77 8.51
CA ARG A 338 -9.19 19.93 7.64
C ARG A 338 -9.90 19.51 6.35
N LEU A 339 -9.45 18.42 5.74
CA LEU A 339 -10.07 17.88 4.54
C LEU A 339 -11.49 17.38 4.82
N LYS A 340 -11.75 16.76 5.96
CA LYS A 340 -13.09 16.35 6.37
C LYS A 340 -14.05 17.51 6.44
N LYS A 341 -13.66 18.63 7.07
CA LYS A 341 -14.47 19.85 7.07
C LYS A 341 -14.78 20.38 5.66
N ALA A 342 -13.79 20.32 4.76
CA ALA A 342 -13.98 20.75 3.38
C ALA A 342 -14.89 19.81 2.58
N VAL A 343 -14.84 18.49 2.83
CA VAL A 343 -15.75 17.50 2.21
C VAL A 343 -17.18 17.67 2.74
N GLU A 344 -17.34 17.84 4.05
CA GLU A 344 -18.66 18.02 4.68
C GLU A 344 -19.33 19.31 4.19
N ASN A 345 -18.57 20.39 3.99
CA ASN A 345 -19.04 21.64 3.40
C ASN A 345 -20.33 22.19 4.07
N THR A 346 -20.38 22.08 5.39
CA THR A 346 -21.51 22.49 6.25
C THR A 346 -21.13 23.73 7.07
N PRO A 347 -21.08 24.93 6.48
CA PRO A 347 -20.81 26.15 7.23
C PRO A 347 -21.94 26.46 8.20
N THR A 348 -21.59 27.07 9.33
CA THR A 348 -22.56 27.57 10.30
C THR A 348 -23.34 28.74 9.69
N PRO A 349 -24.68 28.80 9.85
CA PRO A 349 -25.47 29.94 9.41
C PRO A 349 -24.90 31.27 9.94
N PRO A 350 -24.84 32.35 9.12
CA PRO A 350 -25.47 32.52 7.81
C PRO A 350 -24.63 32.04 6.60
N GLY A 351 -23.52 31.34 6.81
CA GLY A 351 -22.69 30.84 5.71
C GLY A 351 -23.42 29.83 4.83
N VAL A 352 -23.19 29.90 3.51
CA VAL A 352 -23.72 28.93 2.53
C VAL A 352 -22.63 27.95 2.10
N PRO A 353 -22.97 26.68 1.83
CA PRO A 353 -22.03 25.70 1.29
C PRO A 353 -21.29 26.24 0.07
N LEU A 354 -19.99 25.98 -0.01
CA LEU A 354 -19.17 26.38 -1.15
C LEU A 354 -19.51 25.52 -2.37
N ASP A 355 -19.42 26.10 -3.57
CA ASP A 355 -19.56 25.36 -4.83
C ASP A 355 -18.45 25.72 -5.81
N ASP A 356 -18.34 25.00 -6.91
CA ASP A 356 -17.41 25.20 -8.03
C ASP A 356 -15.97 25.51 -7.57
N LEU A 357 -15.39 26.60 -8.08
CA LEU A 357 -14.03 27.00 -7.80
C LEU A 357 -13.78 27.30 -6.31
N PRO A 358 -14.65 28.05 -5.59
CA PRO A 358 -14.54 28.20 -4.13
C PRO A 358 -14.43 26.87 -3.38
N LEU A 359 -15.22 25.86 -3.73
CA LEU A 359 -15.11 24.54 -3.10
C LEU A 359 -13.76 23.88 -3.40
N LEU A 360 -13.31 23.89 -4.66
CA LEU A 360 -12.01 23.35 -5.04
C LEU A 360 -10.85 24.04 -4.30
N GLN A 361 -10.93 25.36 -4.14
CA GLN A 361 -9.94 26.14 -3.41
C GLN A 361 -9.91 25.78 -1.92
N SER A 362 -11.06 25.50 -1.29
CA SER A 362 -11.12 25.06 0.11
C SER A 362 -10.25 23.83 0.38
N PHE A 363 -10.21 22.87 -0.55
CA PHE A 363 -9.35 21.69 -0.47
C PHE A 363 -7.86 22.03 -0.64
N ILE A 364 -7.53 23.00 -1.50
CA ILE A 364 -6.15 23.49 -1.65
C ILE A 364 -5.66 24.10 -0.33
N TYR A 365 -6.50 24.83 0.38
CA TYR A 365 -6.15 25.37 1.71
C TYR A 365 -6.07 24.27 2.78
N ALA A 366 -6.98 23.29 2.75
CA ALA A 366 -6.96 22.17 3.68
C ALA A 366 -5.72 21.27 3.53
N THR A 367 -5.16 21.18 2.32
CA THR A 367 -3.98 20.33 2.02
C THR A 367 -2.62 20.96 2.34
N GLN A 368 -2.56 22.29 2.49
CA GLN A 368 -1.42 23.03 3.03
C GLN A 368 -1.31 22.78 4.54
#